data_AF-A0A517VGK7-F1
#
_entry.id   AF-A0A517VGK7-F1
#
_cell.length_a   1.000
_cell.length_b   1.000
_cell.length_c   1.000
_cell.angle_alpha   90.00
_cell.angle_beta   90.00
_cell.angle_gamma   90.00
#
_symmetry.space_group_name_H-M   'P 1'
#
loop_
_entity.id
_entity.type
_entity.pdbx_description
1 polymer ?
#
loop_
_entity_poly.entity_id
_entity_poly.type
_entity_poly.pdbx_seq_one_letter_code
_entity_poly.pdbx_strand_id
1 'polypeptide(L)'
;MNFKRVEITLNDGRRISCICYIVSSSDRGALIYTPSDRATRNFIRVAENEGRKLFGDHPVIVVPPTITYDAEERPNLPPYRFVGEFTSAPFDETKCWSTAIIVWYQGAPYPVIGEDVETAFRQIEWNTIANDEIVDL
;
A
#
# COMPACT_ATOMS: atom_id res chain seq x y z
N MET A 1 -7.66 -15.00 -15.19
CA MET A 1 -7.55 -14.40 -13.84
C MET A 1 -8.31 -13.08 -13.90
N ASN A 2 -9.43 -12.95 -13.19
CA ASN A 2 -10.18 -11.69 -13.14
C ASN A 2 -9.42 -10.76 -12.18
N PHE A 3 -8.55 -9.90 -12.70
CA PHE A 3 -7.92 -8.86 -11.90
C PHE A 3 -9.02 -7.85 -11.53
N LYS A 4 -9.52 -7.92 -10.30
CA LYS A 4 -10.31 -6.81 -9.77
C LYS A 4 -9.39 -5.60 -9.67
N ARG A 5 -9.70 -4.56 -10.45
CA ARG A 5 -9.06 -3.26 -10.35
C ARG A 5 -9.38 -2.67 -8.99
N VAL A 6 -8.36 -2.20 -8.29
CA VAL A 6 -8.53 -1.43 -7.07
C VAL A 6 -8.53 0.05 -7.46
N GLU A 7 -9.56 0.78 -7.07
CA GLU A 7 -9.70 2.20 -7.34
C GLU A 7 -10.00 2.94 -6.04
N ILE A 8 -9.30 4.05 -5.80
CA ILE A 8 -9.44 4.85 -4.58
C ILE A 8 -9.45 6.32 -4.96
N THR A 9 -10.26 7.10 -4.26
CA THR A 9 -10.23 8.57 -4.33
C THR A 9 -9.54 9.12 -3.10
N LEU A 10 -8.44 9.85 -3.30
CA LEU A 10 -7.68 10.52 -2.25
C LEU A 10 -8.43 11.74 -1.71
N ASN A 11 -7.98 12.29 -0.58
CA ASN A 11 -8.63 13.45 0.06
C ASN A 11 -8.62 14.72 -0.80
N ASP A 12 -7.66 14.87 -1.72
CA ASP A 12 -7.62 15.97 -2.68
C ASP A 12 -8.54 15.75 -3.90
N GLY A 13 -9.28 14.64 -3.95
CA GLY A 13 -10.18 14.28 -5.04
C GLY A 13 -9.52 13.50 -6.17
N ARG A 14 -8.21 13.27 -6.12
CA ARG A 14 -7.49 12.49 -7.13
C ARG A 14 -7.91 11.02 -7.09
N ARG A 15 -8.14 10.43 -8.26
CA ARG A 15 -8.37 9.00 -8.41
C ARG A 15 -7.07 8.29 -8.73
N ILE A 16 -6.75 7.27 -7.93
CA ILE A 16 -5.65 6.35 -8.19
C ILE A 16 -6.20 4.95 -8.45
N SER A 17 -5.54 4.21 -9.34
CA SER A 17 -5.93 2.86 -9.67
C SER A 17 -4.75 1.91 -9.68
N CYS A 18 -4.95 0.70 -9.15
CA CYS A 18 -3.99 -0.38 -9.23
C CYS A 18 -4.38 -1.37 -10.32
N ILE A 19 -3.48 -1.57 -11.27
CA ILE A 19 -3.65 -2.50 -12.39
C ILE A 19 -2.92 -3.82 -12.10
N CYS A 20 -1.78 -3.74 -11.41
CA CYS A 20 -0.92 -4.88 -11.09
C CYS A 20 -0.62 -4.92 -9.59
N TYR A 21 -0.95 -6.05 -8.95
CA TYR A 21 -0.63 -6.30 -7.55
C TYR A 21 -0.10 -7.72 -7.35
N ILE A 22 0.73 -7.88 -6.32
CA ILE A 22 1.29 -9.15 -5.87
C ILE A 22 0.97 -9.32 -4.39
N VAL A 23 0.49 -10.50 -4.01
CA VAL A 23 0.42 -10.92 -2.60
C VAL A 23 1.82 -11.41 -2.22
N SER A 24 2.57 -10.62 -1.45
CA SER A 24 3.99 -10.89 -1.21
C SER A 24 4.22 -11.89 -0.06
N SER A 25 3.41 -11.84 0.99
CA SER A 25 3.52 -12.79 2.11
C SER A 25 2.23 -12.95 2.90
N SER A 26 2.08 -14.13 3.51
CA SER A 26 1.20 -14.32 4.66
C SER A 26 2.05 -14.32 5.93
N ASP A 27 2.03 -13.23 6.70
CA ASP A 27 2.86 -13.08 7.91
C ASP A 27 2.20 -13.71 9.15
N ARG A 28 1.14 -14.52 8.96
CA ARG A 28 0.39 -15.23 10.01
C ARG A 28 1.27 -15.92 11.05
N GLY A 29 2.39 -16.51 10.65
CA GLY A 29 3.23 -17.29 11.55
C GLY A 29 4.31 -16.49 12.29
N ALA A 30 4.79 -15.39 11.71
CA ALA A 30 5.93 -14.65 12.24
C ALA A 30 5.53 -13.62 13.33
N LEU A 31 4.26 -13.19 13.33
CA LEU A 31 3.79 -12.07 14.13
C LEU A 31 3.02 -12.46 15.40
N ILE A 32 2.56 -13.71 15.51
CA ILE A 32 1.84 -14.23 16.70
C ILE A 32 2.73 -14.23 17.95
N TYR A 33 4.07 -14.24 17.80
CA TYR A 33 4.99 -14.47 18.91
C TYR A 33 5.99 -13.34 19.21
N THR A 34 6.12 -12.29 18.39
CA THR A 34 7.09 -11.20 18.68
C THR A 34 6.72 -9.82 18.11
N PRO A 35 5.57 -9.24 18.49
CA PRO A 35 5.26 -7.86 18.17
C PRO A 35 6.06 -6.96 19.12
N SER A 36 7.25 -6.54 18.69
CA SER A 36 7.99 -5.43 19.30
C SER A 36 8.11 -4.31 18.28
N ASP A 37 8.23 -3.06 18.72
CA ASP A 37 8.48 -1.91 17.83
C ASP A 37 9.67 -2.13 16.88
N ARG A 38 10.65 -2.95 17.28
CA ARG A 38 11.77 -3.35 16.44
C ARG A 38 11.38 -4.32 15.34
N ALA A 39 10.55 -5.31 15.65
CA ALA A 39 10.04 -6.25 14.65
C ALA A 39 9.16 -5.51 13.63
N THR A 40 8.22 -4.68 14.09
CA THR A 40 7.35 -3.87 13.22
C THR A 40 8.15 -2.97 12.27
N ARG A 41 9.16 -2.26 12.77
CA ARG A 41 10.05 -1.44 11.92
C ARG A 41 10.83 -2.27 10.90
N ASN A 42 11.27 -3.47 11.28
CA ASN A 42 11.94 -4.38 10.34
C ASN A 42 10.97 -4.87 9.26
N PHE A 43 9.71 -5.16 9.59
CA PHE A 43 8.69 -5.55 8.61
C PHE A 43 8.43 -4.43 7.59
N ILE A 44 8.27 -3.19 8.05
CA ILE A 44 8.09 -2.01 7.17
C ILE A 44 9.30 -1.84 6.25
N ARG A 45 10.53 -1.93 6.79
CA ARG A 45 11.75 -1.83 5.99
C ARG A 45 11.89 -2.94 4.95
N VAL A 46 11.44 -4.17 5.27
CA VAL A 46 11.45 -5.28 4.31
C VAL A 46 10.40 -5.06 3.22
N ALA A 47 9.21 -4.56 3.58
CA ALA A 47 8.16 -4.17 2.65
C ALA A 47 8.63 -3.14 1.61
N GLU A 48 9.31 -2.07 2.03
CA GLU A 48 9.86 -1.07 1.11
C GLU A 48 10.82 -1.68 0.08
N ASN A 49 11.74 -2.52 0.54
CA ASN A 49 12.72 -3.17 -0.32
C ASN A 49 12.09 -4.17 -1.30
N GLU A 50 11.03 -4.86 -0.89
CA GLU A 50 10.28 -5.75 -1.79
C GLU A 50 9.51 -4.97 -2.85
N GLY A 51 8.90 -3.84 -2.49
CA GLY A 51 8.24 -2.95 -3.45
C GLY A 51 9.16 -2.59 -4.61
N ARG A 52 10.37 -2.10 -4.28
CA ARG A 52 11.37 -1.73 -5.30
C ARG A 52 11.84 -2.91 -6.14
N LYS A 53 12.02 -4.09 -5.53
CA LYS A 53 12.44 -5.28 -6.26
C LYS A 53 11.39 -5.77 -7.26
N LEU A 54 10.11 -5.65 -6.93
CA LEU A 54 9.01 -6.17 -7.74
C LEU A 54 8.58 -5.21 -8.85
N PHE A 55 8.62 -3.90 -8.58
CA PHE A 55 8.05 -2.87 -9.46
C PHE A 55 9.05 -1.77 -9.85
N GLY A 56 10.34 -1.91 -9.54
CA GLY A 56 11.41 -0.99 -9.97
C GLY A 56 11.61 0.22 -9.06
N ASP A 57 12.22 1.28 -9.59
CA ASP A 57 12.68 2.45 -8.82
C ASP A 57 11.59 3.50 -8.56
N HIS A 58 10.31 3.16 -8.74
CA HIS A 58 9.21 4.06 -8.37
C HIS A 58 9.20 4.34 -6.86
N PRO A 59 8.70 5.51 -6.43
CA PRO A 59 8.50 5.82 -5.03
C PRO A 59 7.66 4.72 -4.35
N VAL A 60 8.12 4.24 -3.21
CA VAL A 60 7.40 3.22 -2.43
C VAL A 60 6.75 3.88 -1.23
N ILE A 61 5.45 3.70 -1.10
CA ILE A 61 4.63 4.17 0.00
C ILE A 61 4.19 2.94 0.80
N VAL A 62 4.55 2.90 2.09
CA VAL A 62 4.03 1.86 2.99
C VAL A 62 2.86 2.41 3.76
N VAL A 63 1.68 1.86 3.52
CA VAL A 63 0.50 2.09 4.34
C VAL A 63 0.66 1.25 5.61
N PRO A 64 0.76 1.87 6.80
CA PRO A 64 0.96 1.13 8.02
C PRO A 64 -0.24 0.21 8.30
N PRO A 65 -0.02 -1.00 8.82
CA PRO A 65 -1.12 -1.90 9.17
C PRO A 65 -1.92 -1.35 10.35
N THR A 66 -3.24 -1.52 10.32
CA THR A 66 -4.09 -1.36 11.51
C THR A 66 -3.81 -2.50 12.49
N ILE A 67 -3.27 -2.18 13.67
CA ILE A 67 -3.01 -3.15 14.73
C ILE A 67 -4.26 -3.25 15.60
N THR A 68 -4.84 -4.45 15.68
CA THR A 68 -5.92 -4.76 16.63
C THR A 68 -5.37 -5.52 17.81
N TYR A 69 -6.09 -5.61 18.93
CA TYR A 69 -5.67 -6.40 20.09
C TYR A 69 -6.74 -7.45 20.40
N ASP A 70 -6.33 -8.67 20.70
CA ASP A 70 -7.24 -9.73 21.13
C ASP A 70 -7.65 -9.59 22.62
N ALA A 71 -8.47 -10.51 23.11
CA ALA A 71 -8.96 -10.51 24.49
C ALA A 71 -7.83 -10.66 25.54
N GLU A 72 -6.64 -11.08 25.13
CA GLU A 72 -5.46 -11.28 25.97
C GLU A 72 -4.45 -10.12 25.80
N GLU A 73 -4.89 -9.00 25.21
CA GLU A 73 -4.10 -7.81 24.88
C GLU A 73 -2.90 -8.09 23.97
N ARG A 74 -2.95 -9.15 23.16
CA ARG A 74 -1.91 -9.43 22.17
C ARG A 74 -2.22 -8.68 20.88
N PRO A 75 -1.25 -7.94 20.32
CA PRO A 75 -1.46 -7.25 19.06
C PRO A 75 -1.59 -8.26 17.92
N ASN A 76 -2.58 -8.06 17.09
CA ASN A 76 -2.93 -8.83 15.92
C ASN A 76 -2.77 -7.95 14.69
N LEU A 77 -1.87 -8.38 13.81
CA LEU A 77 -1.54 -7.72 12.55
C LEU A 77 -2.27 -8.39 11.39
N PRO A 78 -2.71 -7.62 10.38
CA PRO A 78 -3.35 -8.21 9.22
C PRO A 78 -2.38 -9.18 8.50
N PRO A 79 -2.83 -10.40 8.20
CA PRO A 79 -1.95 -11.48 7.79
C PRO A 79 -1.39 -11.34 6.37
N TYR A 80 -2.03 -10.58 5.48
CA TYR A 80 -1.61 -10.52 4.08
C TYR A 80 -1.01 -9.17 3.74
N ARG A 81 0.20 -9.20 3.19
CA ARG A 81 0.88 -8.04 2.64
C ARG A 81 0.75 -8.03 1.13
N PHE A 82 0.27 -6.91 0.61
CA PHE A 82 0.11 -6.66 -0.81
C PHE A 82 1.07 -5.58 -1.25
N VAL A 83 1.59 -5.73 -2.46
CA VAL A 83 2.40 -4.73 -3.15
C VAL A 83 1.73 -4.46 -4.48
N GLY A 84 1.40 -3.22 -4.77
CA GLY A 84 0.73 -2.85 -6.01
C GLY A 84 1.27 -1.56 -6.58
N GLU A 85 1.35 -1.49 -7.90
CA GLU A 85 1.65 -0.26 -8.61
C GLU A 85 0.35 0.52 -8.84
N PHE A 86 0.32 1.76 -8.38
CA PHE A 86 -0.81 2.67 -8.49
C PHE A 86 -0.45 3.82 -9.41
N THR A 87 -1.36 4.12 -10.32
CA THR A 87 -1.27 5.28 -11.22
C THR A 87 -2.40 6.25 -10.95
N SER A 88 -2.11 7.54 -11.00
CA SER A 88 -3.14 8.58 -10.97
C SER A 88 -3.59 8.93 -12.38
N ALA A 89 -4.88 9.24 -12.53
CA ALA A 89 -5.33 10.01 -13.68
C ALA A 89 -4.70 11.43 -13.64
N PRO A 90 -4.60 12.15 -14.78
CA PRO A 90 -4.18 13.55 -14.77
C PRO A 90 -5.18 14.33 -13.90
N PHE A 91 -4.66 15.19 -13.04
CA PHE A 91 -5.49 15.91 -12.08
C PHE A 91 -5.67 17.39 -12.45
N ASP A 92 -4.65 18.00 -13.05
CA ASP A 92 -4.69 19.36 -13.57
C ASP A 92 -3.85 19.50 -14.86
N GLU A 93 -3.90 20.66 -15.50
CA GLU A 93 -3.20 20.94 -16.76
C GLU A 93 -1.67 20.91 -16.64
N THR A 94 -1.14 20.91 -15.42
CA THR A 94 0.30 20.93 -15.12
C THR A 94 0.83 19.60 -14.59
N LYS A 95 -0.06 18.70 -14.15
CA LYS A 95 0.28 17.42 -13.51
C LYS A 95 -0.26 16.26 -14.33
N CYS A 96 0.67 15.65 -15.06
CA CYS A 96 0.47 14.45 -15.85
C CYS A 96 0.32 13.21 -14.96
N TRP A 97 0.23 12.03 -15.58
CA TRP A 97 0.15 10.76 -14.86
C TRP A 97 1.32 10.62 -13.89
N SER A 98 1.04 10.11 -12.69
CA SER A 98 2.06 9.88 -11.68
C SER A 98 1.89 8.48 -11.11
N THR A 99 3.01 7.85 -10.80
CA THR A 99 3.08 6.44 -10.43
C THR A 99 3.81 6.26 -9.12
N ALA A 100 3.26 5.44 -8.24
CA ALA A 100 3.90 5.00 -7.01
C ALA A 100 3.56 3.55 -6.69
N ILE A 101 4.47 2.87 -6.00
CA ILE A 101 4.27 1.53 -5.48
C ILE A 101 3.67 1.68 -4.08
N ILE A 102 2.52 1.06 -3.82
CA ILE A 102 1.94 1.01 -2.49
C ILE A 102 2.07 -0.39 -1.92
N VAL A 103 2.60 -0.47 -0.70
CA VAL A 103 2.57 -1.67 0.13
C VAL A 103 1.53 -1.49 1.21
N TRP A 104 0.59 -2.43 1.33
CA TRP A 104 -0.45 -2.40 2.36
C TRP A 104 -0.72 -3.78 2.95
N TYR A 105 -1.44 -3.80 4.06
CA TYR A 105 -1.77 -5.01 4.80
C TYR A 105 -3.28 -5.15 4.94
N GLN A 106 -3.80 -6.38 4.87
CA GLN A 106 -5.24 -6.63 5.01
C GLN A 106 -5.55 -8.04 5.50
N GLY A 107 -6.79 -8.22 5.98
CA GLY A 107 -7.31 -9.48 6.48
C GLY A 107 -7.58 -10.54 5.40
N ALA A 108 -7.89 -10.12 4.18
CA ALA A 108 -8.29 -11.00 3.08
C ALA A 108 -7.12 -11.37 2.15
N PRO A 109 -7.11 -12.57 1.53
CA PRO A 109 -6.08 -12.99 0.58
C PRO A 109 -6.27 -12.45 -0.84
N TYR A 110 -7.23 -11.56 -1.07
CA TYR A 110 -7.54 -10.93 -2.35
C TYR A 110 -7.69 -9.41 -2.13
N PRO A 111 -7.35 -8.53 -3.09
CA PRO A 111 -7.23 -7.09 -2.86
C PRO A 111 -8.59 -6.41 -2.72
N VAL A 112 -9.22 -6.58 -1.56
CA VAL A 112 -10.40 -5.85 -1.15
C VAL A 112 -9.91 -4.87 -0.10
N ILE A 113 -9.81 -3.61 -0.51
CA ILE A 113 -9.48 -2.52 0.40
C ILE A 113 -10.67 -2.35 1.35
N GLY A 114 -10.47 -2.73 2.61
CA GLY A 114 -11.39 -2.44 3.69
C GLY A 114 -11.34 -0.96 4.08
N GLU A 115 -12.32 -0.51 4.86
CA GLU A 115 -12.45 0.88 5.31
C GLU A 115 -11.19 1.39 6.05
N ASP A 116 -10.55 0.52 6.81
CA ASP A 116 -9.33 0.82 7.55
C ASP A 116 -8.15 1.14 6.63
N VAL A 117 -7.96 0.31 5.60
CA VAL A 117 -6.97 0.52 4.55
C VAL A 117 -7.34 1.75 3.72
N GLU A 118 -8.61 1.92 3.34
CA GLU A 118 -9.06 3.07 2.56
C GLU A 118 -8.79 4.40 3.26
N THR A 119 -9.03 4.47 4.57
CA THR A 119 -8.77 5.66 5.38
C THR A 119 -7.29 6.03 5.34
N ALA A 120 -6.40 5.05 5.50
CA ALA A 120 -4.96 5.29 5.45
C ALA A 120 -4.49 5.68 4.04
N PHE A 121 -5.08 5.09 2.98
CA PHE A 121 -4.82 5.50 1.61
C PHE A 121 -5.23 6.94 1.32
N ARG A 122 -6.40 7.38 1.84
CA ARG A 122 -6.89 8.76 1.67
C ARG A 122 -5.96 9.80 2.28
N GLN A 123 -5.16 9.42 3.28
CA GLN A 123 -4.18 10.28 3.95
C GLN A 123 -2.84 10.38 3.22
N ILE A 124 -2.63 9.63 2.14
CA ILE A 124 -1.38 9.70 1.35
C ILE A 124 -1.27 11.07 0.70
N GLU A 125 -0.18 11.80 1.02
CA GLU A 125 0.18 13.06 0.36
C GLU A 125 0.78 12.78 -1.03
N TRP A 126 -0.04 12.32 -1.96
CA TRP A 126 0.42 11.83 -3.25
C TRP A 126 1.27 12.84 -4.03
N ASN A 127 0.92 14.12 -3.96
CA ASN A 127 1.64 15.21 -4.63
C ASN A 127 3.09 15.42 -4.16
N THR A 128 3.45 14.94 -2.97
CA THR A 128 4.81 15.10 -2.44
C THR A 128 5.68 13.86 -2.69
N ILE A 129 5.06 12.75 -3.12
CA ILE A 129 5.71 11.44 -3.13
C ILE A 129 5.73 10.82 -4.53
N ALA A 130 4.66 10.96 -5.32
CA ALA A 130 4.61 10.37 -6.63
C ALA A 130 5.49 11.14 -7.62
N ASN A 131 6.23 10.42 -8.46
CA ASN A 131 6.96 11.04 -9.54
C ASN A 131 5.94 11.38 -10.64
N ASP A 132 5.81 12.67 -10.94
CA ASP A 132 5.09 13.12 -12.13
C ASP A 132 5.89 12.69 -13.37
N GLU A 133 5.25 11.94 -14.27
CA GLU A 133 5.82 11.73 -15.61
C GLU A 133 5.53 13.00 -16.41
N ILE A 134 6.52 13.89 -16.53
CA ILE A 134 6.42 15.01 -17.47
C ILE A 134 6.41 14.40 -18.87
N VAL A 135 5.27 14.42 -19.52
CA VAL A 135 5.16 14.10 -20.93
C VAL A 135 5.53 15.37 -21.69
N ASP A 136 6.77 15.46 -22.17
CA ASP A 136 7.13 16.45 -23.18
C ASP A 136 6.27 16.16 -24.43
N LEU A 137 5.31 17.04 -24.71
CA LEU A 137 4.47 17.01 -25.92
C LEU A 137 5.18 17.66 -27.12
#